data_AF-A0A7Y3JH11-F1
#
_entry.id   AF-A0A7Y3JH11-F1
#
_cell.length_a   1.000
_cell.length_b   1.000
_cell.length_c   1.000
_cell.angle_alpha   90.00
_cell.angle_beta   90.00
_cell.angle_gamma   90.00
#
_symmetry.space_group_name_H-M   'P 1'
#
loop_
_entity.id
_entity.type
_entity.pdbx_description
1 polymer ?
#
loop_
_entity_poly.entity_id
_entity_poly.type
_entity_poly.pdbx_seq_one_letter_code
_entity_poly.pdbx_strand_id
1 'polypeptide(L)'
;MKNLKLTLGLFLAFIFVSQGLPALEITRGKVKLEVSESNGRFSLYSTADVSNPLFVPLLYAVDPTTTKVYVKIGTRTIVLGDTSYFSHRMTKSADGIQILWTSPFLKILETWTFVTSVNSPVADGVRWDFRLETGSLQENVGLKILLDTYLGEKATPFLAPGYQPVDSETVWTTPPDYIVSPSSTNSQIGLMVMLSSPSTPPDRTVAANWKRLNDSPWDFEAQPGRDFSLLPYSYNDSALELWYNPQLMTPNHTREISLFMGAASAGTFVNAKIGSGAPVGVILDKTVSDVPDLSKSAKADLQILDDLLNQIADKQKKPESLTPADEQAMQETLDRLEKQKQIFKSTAP
;
A
#
# COMPACT_ATOMS: atom_id res chain seq x y z
N MET A 1 41.32 -51.18 -31.77
CA MET A 1 39.97 -51.33 -31.19
C MET A 1 39.78 -50.26 -30.12
N LYS A 2 39.08 -49.17 -30.47
CA LYS A 2 37.80 -48.74 -29.87
C LYS A 2 37.89 -48.11 -28.46
N ASN A 3 37.85 -46.77 -28.45
CA ASN A 3 37.07 -45.83 -27.63
C ASN A 3 36.72 -46.23 -26.18
N LEU A 4 36.90 -45.32 -25.20
CA LEU A 4 35.80 -44.44 -24.72
C LEU A 4 36.26 -43.48 -23.60
N LYS A 5 36.07 -42.19 -23.89
CA LYS A 5 35.88 -40.97 -23.06
C LYS A 5 35.84 -41.13 -21.52
N LEU A 6 36.59 -40.27 -20.82
CA LEU A 6 36.18 -39.73 -19.52
C LEU A 6 36.52 -38.24 -19.45
N THR A 7 35.64 -37.41 -19.99
CA THR A 7 35.63 -35.96 -19.77
C THR A 7 35.02 -35.69 -18.39
N LEU A 8 35.83 -35.18 -17.47
CA LEU A 8 35.43 -34.72 -16.15
C LEU A 8 34.64 -33.41 -16.31
N GLY A 9 33.31 -33.50 -16.27
CA GLY A 9 32.41 -32.35 -16.29
C GLY A 9 32.33 -31.71 -14.90
N LEU A 10 32.89 -30.51 -14.77
CA LEU A 10 32.76 -29.65 -13.61
C LEU A 10 31.34 -29.06 -13.61
N PHE A 11 30.39 -29.69 -12.91
CA PHE A 11 29.06 -29.14 -12.70
C PHE A 11 29.14 -28.09 -11.58
N LEU A 12 29.43 -26.83 -11.93
CA LEU A 12 29.21 -25.70 -11.04
C LEU A 12 27.70 -25.47 -10.95
N ALA A 13 27.08 -25.88 -9.85
CA ALA A 13 25.74 -25.45 -9.49
C ALA A 13 25.79 -23.96 -9.16
N PHE A 14 25.48 -23.11 -10.14
CA PHE A 14 25.13 -21.71 -9.89
C PHE A 14 23.79 -21.71 -9.16
N ILE A 15 23.85 -21.67 -7.83
CA ILE A 15 22.72 -21.23 -7.01
C ILE A 15 22.54 -19.75 -7.35
N PHE A 16 21.61 -19.46 -8.25
CA PHE A 16 21.03 -18.12 -8.36
C PHE A 16 20.28 -17.86 -7.06
N VAL A 17 20.97 -17.30 -6.07
CA VAL A 17 20.30 -16.52 -5.03
C VAL A 17 19.72 -15.34 -5.78
N SER A 18 18.42 -15.36 -6.06
CA SER A 18 17.73 -14.16 -6.53
C SER A 18 17.86 -13.14 -5.42
N GLN A 19 18.85 -12.28 -5.51
CA GLN A 19 18.87 -11.08 -4.70
C GLN A 19 17.68 -10.28 -5.20
N GLY A 20 16.57 -10.35 -4.46
CA GLY A 20 15.43 -9.47 -4.68
C GLY A 20 15.97 -8.05 -4.77
N LEU A 21 15.50 -7.30 -5.76
CA LEU A 21 15.82 -5.89 -5.85
C LEU A 21 15.55 -5.22 -4.49
N PRO A 22 16.35 -4.23 -4.08
CA PRO A 22 16.12 -3.54 -2.82
C PRO A 22 14.68 -2.98 -2.81
N ALA A 23 13.90 -3.48 -1.87
CA ALA A 23 12.53 -3.06 -1.62
C ALA A 23 12.46 -2.51 -0.20
N LEU A 24 11.82 -1.36 -0.09
CA LEU A 24 11.55 -0.72 1.17
C LEU A 24 10.30 -1.35 1.79
N GLU A 25 10.49 -2.06 2.89
CA GLU A 25 9.39 -2.65 3.64
C GLU A 25 9.04 -1.81 4.87
N ILE A 26 7.75 -1.57 5.10
CA ILE A 26 7.20 -0.97 6.32
C ILE A 26 5.95 -1.74 6.74
N THR A 27 5.88 -2.09 8.02
CA THR A 27 4.73 -2.78 8.62
C THR A 27 4.19 -1.96 9.78
N ARG A 28 2.87 -1.75 9.81
CA ARG A 28 2.14 -1.13 10.93
C ARG A 28 0.80 -1.84 11.12
N GLY A 29 0.52 -2.26 12.35
CA GLY A 29 -0.72 -2.98 12.69
C GLY A 29 -0.90 -4.23 11.84
N LYS A 30 -2.02 -4.29 11.10
CA LYS A 30 -2.40 -5.36 10.20
C LYS A 30 -1.87 -5.19 8.78
N VAL A 31 -1.14 -4.13 8.47
CA VAL A 31 -0.75 -3.79 7.09
C VAL A 31 0.75 -3.83 6.91
N LYS A 32 1.18 -4.41 5.80
CA LYS A 32 2.55 -4.33 5.30
C LYS A 32 2.55 -3.71 3.90
N LEU A 33 3.43 -2.74 3.70
CA LEU A 33 3.68 -2.08 2.42
C LEU A 33 5.13 -2.37 2.00
N GLU A 34 5.29 -2.89 0.79
CA GLU A 34 6.58 -3.10 0.14
C GLU A 34 6.65 -2.20 -1.09
N VAL A 35 7.72 -1.43 -1.26
CA VAL A 35 7.92 -0.56 -2.43
C VAL A 35 9.32 -0.76 -2.99
N SER A 36 9.44 -1.06 -4.28
CA SER A 36 10.72 -1.17 -4.98
C SER A 36 11.39 0.20 -5.10
N GLU A 37 12.61 0.31 -4.59
CA GLU A 37 13.38 1.55 -4.69
C GLU A 37 13.75 1.91 -6.14
N SER A 38 13.80 0.89 -7.01
CA SER A 38 14.24 1.04 -8.41
C SER A 38 13.21 1.73 -9.31
N ASN A 39 11.92 1.53 -9.05
CA ASN A 39 10.86 1.94 -9.97
C ASN A 39 9.54 2.31 -9.26
N GLY A 40 9.52 2.37 -7.93
CA GLY A 40 8.33 2.76 -7.15
C GLY A 40 7.17 1.76 -7.20
N ARG A 41 7.33 0.58 -7.79
CA ARG A 41 6.31 -0.48 -7.78
C ARG A 41 6.06 -0.94 -6.36
N PHE A 42 4.82 -1.24 -6.02
CA PHE A 42 4.45 -1.58 -4.65
C PHE A 42 3.57 -2.82 -4.58
N SER A 43 3.63 -3.48 -3.43
CA SER A 43 2.73 -4.54 -3.02
C SER A 43 2.14 -4.17 -1.65
N LEU A 44 0.85 -4.38 -1.50
CA LEU A 44 0.13 -4.16 -0.25
C LEU A 44 -0.33 -5.50 0.32
N TYR A 45 -0.13 -5.72 1.60
CA TYR A 45 -0.51 -6.95 2.29
C TYR A 45 -1.26 -6.65 3.56
N SER A 46 -2.07 -7.62 4.00
CA SER A 46 -2.70 -7.58 5.31
C SER A 46 -2.67 -8.92 6.05
N THR A 47 -2.75 -8.88 7.37
CA THR A 47 -2.90 -10.06 8.23
C THR A 47 -4.20 -9.98 9.04
N ALA A 48 -4.84 -11.14 9.24
CA ALA A 48 -6.00 -11.25 10.12
C ALA A 48 -5.60 -11.19 11.60
N ASP A 49 -4.40 -11.69 11.95
CA ASP A 49 -3.85 -11.73 13.31
C ASP A 49 -2.52 -10.96 13.35
N VAL A 50 -2.41 -10.02 14.29
CA VAL A 50 -1.20 -9.20 14.49
C VAL A 50 -0.21 -9.89 15.43
N SER A 51 -0.67 -10.85 16.24
CA SER A 51 0.15 -11.56 17.23
C SER A 51 1.02 -12.63 16.57
N ASN A 52 0.50 -13.28 15.53
CA ASN A 52 1.23 -14.20 14.67
C ASN A 52 0.96 -13.85 13.19
N PRO A 53 1.64 -12.82 12.66
CA PRO A 53 1.28 -12.24 11.38
C PRO A 53 1.58 -13.17 10.21
N LEU A 54 0.53 -13.59 9.51
CA LEU A 54 0.60 -14.20 8.19
C LEU A 54 0.06 -13.20 7.17
N PHE A 55 0.98 -12.47 6.54
CA PHE A 55 0.62 -11.45 5.55
C PHE A 55 0.16 -12.09 4.24
N VAL A 56 -1.07 -11.77 3.85
CA VAL A 56 -1.70 -12.15 2.59
C VAL A 56 -1.73 -10.91 1.68
N PRO A 57 -1.33 -11.03 0.40
CA PRO A 57 -1.33 -9.90 -0.52
C PRO A 57 -2.77 -9.43 -0.81
N LEU A 58 -2.96 -8.11 -0.87
CA LEU A 58 -4.24 -7.48 -1.23
C LEU A 58 -4.34 -7.17 -2.74
N LEU A 59 -3.20 -7.15 -3.42
CA LEU A 59 -3.04 -6.99 -4.87
C LEU A 59 -2.29 -8.19 -5.43
N TYR A 60 -2.21 -8.34 -6.75
CA TYR A 60 -1.38 -9.39 -7.35
C TYR A 60 0.11 -9.15 -7.03
N ALA A 61 0.65 -9.91 -6.08
CA ALA A 61 2.01 -9.69 -5.56
C ALA A 61 3.09 -10.55 -6.24
N VAL A 62 2.71 -11.52 -7.09
CA VAL A 62 3.68 -12.33 -7.84
C VAL A 62 4.47 -11.45 -8.81
N ASP A 63 3.80 -10.46 -9.40
CA ASP A 63 4.41 -9.43 -10.23
C ASP A 63 3.85 -8.04 -9.86
N PRO A 64 4.57 -7.24 -9.06
CA PRO A 64 4.11 -5.91 -8.66
C PRO A 64 4.04 -4.91 -9.83
N THR A 65 4.53 -5.28 -11.03
CA THR A 65 4.42 -4.42 -12.22
C THR A 65 3.02 -4.40 -12.82
N THR A 66 2.12 -5.27 -12.39
CA THR A 66 0.74 -5.33 -12.89
C THR A 66 -0.16 -4.22 -12.33
N THR A 67 0.19 -3.68 -11.15
CA THR A 67 -0.39 -2.47 -10.59
C THR A 67 0.39 -1.23 -11.05
N LYS A 68 -0.30 -0.26 -11.66
CA LYS A 68 0.33 0.83 -12.41
C LYS A 68 -0.29 2.19 -12.12
N VAL A 69 0.55 3.22 -12.11
CA VAL A 69 0.13 4.62 -12.15
C VAL A 69 0.48 5.20 -13.51
N TYR A 70 -0.54 5.65 -14.22
CA TYR A 70 -0.45 6.34 -15.49
C TYR A 70 -0.63 7.84 -15.26
N VAL A 71 0.15 8.63 -15.97
CA VAL A 71 0.07 10.09 -15.98
C VAL A 71 -0.14 10.54 -17.42
N LYS A 72 -1.20 11.32 -17.64
CA LYS A 72 -1.46 11.99 -18.91
C LYS A 72 -0.90 13.40 -18.85
N ILE A 73 -0.02 13.76 -19.78
CA ILE A 73 0.51 15.12 -19.96
C ILE A 73 0.27 15.53 -21.41
N GLY A 74 -0.69 16.43 -21.62
CA GLY A 74 -1.18 16.77 -22.96
C GLY A 74 -1.64 15.52 -23.70
N THR A 75 -0.96 15.15 -24.79
CA THR A 75 -1.27 13.95 -25.58
C THR A 75 -0.55 12.70 -25.11
N ARG A 76 0.49 12.81 -24.27
CA ARG A 76 1.34 11.69 -23.85
C ARG A 76 0.77 10.98 -22.64
N THR A 77 0.72 9.66 -22.69
CA THR A 77 0.44 8.81 -21.52
C THR A 77 1.74 8.14 -21.10
N ILE A 78 2.13 8.31 -19.83
CA ILE A 78 3.37 7.81 -19.26
C ILE A 78 3.03 6.91 -18.08
N VAL A 79 3.67 5.75 -17.97
CA VAL A 79 3.58 4.91 -16.77
C VAL A 79 4.74 5.29 -15.84
N LEU A 80 4.43 5.66 -14.59
CA LEU A 80 5.47 5.92 -13.59
C LEU A 80 6.26 4.63 -13.33
N GLY A 81 7.58 4.77 -13.27
CA GLY A 81 8.52 3.66 -13.07
C GLY A 81 8.95 2.89 -14.32
N ASP A 82 8.26 3.01 -15.46
CA ASP A 82 8.58 2.23 -16.68
C ASP A 82 9.45 3.00 -17.68
N THR A 83 9.52 4.32 -17.57
CA THR A 83 10.23 5.17 -18.53
C THR A 83 11.17 6.13 -17.82
N SER A 84 12.20 6.58 -18.54
CA SER A 84 13.12 7.61 -18.06
C SER A 84 12.54 9.03 -18.10
N TYR A 85 11.24 9.19 -18.38
CA TYR A 85 10.59 10.50 -18.46
C TYR A 85 10.60 11.21 -17.10
N PHE A 86 10.45 10.43 -16.03
CA PHE A 86 10.60 10.89 -14.66
C PHE A 86 11.87 10.29 -14.07
N SER A 87 12.66 11.14 -13.43
CA SER A 87 13.60 10.71 -12.39
C SER A 87 12.83 10.57 -11.08
N HIS A 88 13.27 9.70 -10.17
CA HIS A 88 12.64 9.57 -8.86
C HIS A 88 13.63 9.54 -7.71
N ARG A 89 13.14 9.94 -6.53
CA ARG A 89 13.80 9.79 -5.25
C ARG A 89 12.80 9.27 -4.24
N MET A 90 13.21 8.26 -3.48
CA MET A 90 12.41 7.70 -2.41
C MET A 90 12.95 8.14 -1.04
N THR A 91 12.05 8.41 -0.11
CA THR A 91 12.37 8.69 1.30
C THR A 91 11.48 7.83 2.19
N LYS A 92 12.08 7.13 3.16
CA LYS A 92 11.36 6.45 4.24
C LYS A 92 11.22 7.38 5.43
N SER A 93 10.05 7.40 6.06
CA SER A 93 9.84 7.98 7.38
C SER A 93 9.23 6.95 8.34
N ALA A 94 9.07 7.32 9.61
CA ALA A 94 8.40 6.48 10.60
C ALA A 94 6.91 6.22 10.27
N ASP A 95 6.28 7.14 9.53
CA ASP A 95 4.85 7.14 9.23
C ASP A 95 4.51 6.58 7.85
N GLY A 96 5.52 6.39 6.98
CA GLY A 96 5.33 5.79 5.67
C GLY A 96 6.46 6.05 4.66
N ILE A 97 6.08 6.11 3.38
CA ILE A 97 7.01 6.19 2.23
C ILE A 97 6.63 7.38 1.37
N GLN A 98 7.63 8.14 0.93
CA GLN A 98 7.47 9.21 -0.05
C GLN A 98 8.27 8.92 -1.31
N ILE A 99 7.67 9.15 -2.47
CA ILE A 99 8.35 9.05 -3.77
C ILE A 99 8.15 10.38 -4.50
N LEU A 100 9.25 11.08 -4.77
CA LEU A 100 9.22 12.28 -5.58
C LEU A 100 9.63 11.94 -7.01
N TRP A 101 8.68 11.98 -7.93
CA TRP A 101 8.89 11.90 -9.37
C TRP A 101 9.12 13.31 -9.93
N THR A 102 10.17 13.50 -10.71
CA THR A 102 10.54 14.79 -11.29
C THR A 102 10.81 14.65 -12.77
N SER A 103 10.10 15.46 -13.56
CA SER A 103 10.38 15.75 -14.97
C SER A 103 10.50 17.28 -15.16
N PRO A 104 10.94 17.76 -16.33
CA PRO A 104 10.96 19.21 -16.61
C PRO A 104 9.59 19.90 -16.56
N PHE A 105 8.50 19.15 -16.74
CA PHE A 105 7.14 19.70 -16.89
C PHE A 105 6.26 19.50 -15.65
N LEU A 106 6.52 18.43 -14.90
CA LEU A 106 5.66 17.98 -13.82
C LEU A 106 6.50 17.33 -12.72
N LYS A 107 6.18 17.67 -11.48
CA LYS A 107 6.59 16.93 -10.28
C LYS A 107 5.38 16.21 -9.72
N ILE A 108 5.58 14.97 -9.26
CA ILE A 108 4.55 14.19 -8.59
C ILE A 108 5.15 13.68 -7.30
N LEU A 109 4.59 14.10 -6.18
CA LEU A 109 4.93 13.56 -4.87
C LEU A 109 3.88 12.52 -4.49
N GLU A 110 4.30 11.27 -4.39
CA GLU A 110 3.53 10.21 -3.77
C GLU A 110 3.84 10.15 -2.29
N THR A 111 2.81 10.05 -1.45
CA THR A 111 2.97 9.81 -0.01
C THR A 111 2.06 8.68 0.43
N TRP A 112 2.66 7.66 1.01
CA TRP A 112 1.97 6.54 1.64
C TRP A 112 1.94 6.78 3.14
N THR A 113 0.77 6.68 3.76
CA THR A 113 0.60 6.82 5.21
C THR A 113 -0.31 5.71 5.73
N PHE A 114 0.04 5.09 6.85
CA PHE A 114 -0.82 4.09 7.48
C PHE A 114 -2.04 4.73 8.16
N VAL A 115 -3.20 4.09 8.03
CA VAL A 115 -4.47 4.55 8.57
C VAL A 115 -5.21 3.45 9.32
N THR A 116 -6.04 3.88 10.27
CA THR A 116 -6.88 3.01 11.10
C THR A 116 -8.34 3.29 10.84
N SER A 117 -9.09 2.29 10.37
CA SER A 117 -10.54 2.36 10.16
C SER A 117 -11.31 2.50 11.48
N VAL A 118 -12.58 2.93 11.42
CA VAL A 118 -13.39 3.29 12.61
C VAL A 118 -13.53 2.14 13.62
N ASN A 119 -13.49 0.89 13.14
CA ASN A 119 -13.71 -0.29 13.96
C ASN A 119 -12.42 -1.09 14.21
N SER A 120 -11.26 -0.57 13.80
CA SER A 120 -9.99 -1.23 14.02
C SER A 120 -9.23 -0.59 15.18
N PRO A 121 -8.63 -1.39 16.09
CA PRO A 121 -7.77 -0.87 17.14
C PRO A 121 -6.35 -0.50 16.63
N VAL A 122 -6.03 -0.88 15.40
CA VAL A 122 -4.67 -0.84 14.82
C VAL A 122 -4.77 -0.47 13.34
N ALA A 123 -3.66 -0.01 12.75
CA ALA A 123 -3.63 0.30 11.32
C ALA A 123 -4.08 -0.92 10.49
N ASP A 124 -5.06 -0.74 9.63
CA ASP A 124 -5.66 -1.76 8.77
C ASP A 124 -5.81 -1.27 7.32
N GLY A 125 -5.32 -0.07 7.00
CA GLY A 125 -5.15 0.39 5.63
C GLY A 125 -4.02 1.40 5.45
N VAL A 126 -3.98 1.95 4.24
CA VAL A 126 -3.10 3.03 3.82
C VAL A 126 -3.90 4.14 3.13
N ARG A 127 -3.43 5.36 3.31
CA ARG A 127 -3.74 6.52 2.48
C ARG A 127 -2.59 6.71 1.50
N TRP A 128 -2.90 6.79 0.22
CA TRP A 128 -1.97 7.08 -0.86
C TRP A 128 -2.31 8.43 -1.47
N ASP A 129 -1.46 9.41 -1.21
CA ASP A 129 -1.60 10.77 -1.70
C ASP A 129 -0.72 11.00 -2.92
N PHE A 130 -1.27 11.72 -3.89
CA PHE A 130 -0.56 12.28 -5.02
C PHE A 130 -0.69 13.79 -4.98
N ARG A 131 0.45 14.48 -4.99
CA ARG A 131 0.52 15.92 -5.22
C ARG A 131 1.21 16.18 -6.54
N LEU A 132 0.45 16.62 -7.52
CA LEU A 132 0.91 16.96 -8.87
C LEU A 132 1.18 18.46 -8.92
N GLU A 133 2.40 18.85 -9.28
CA GLU A 133 2.83 20.25 -9.40
C GLU A 133 3.39 20.50 -10.80
N THR A 134 2.72 21.33 -11.59
CA THR A 134 3.22 21.72 -12.92
C THR A 134 4.36 22.72 -12.83
N GLY A 135 5.28 22.68 -13.79
CA GLY A 135 6.35 23.66 -13.94
C GLY A 135 5.87 25.01 -14.46
N SER A 136 6.68 25.63 -15.34
CA SER A 136 6.45 26.99 -15.85
C SER A 136 5.46 27.07 -17.01
N LEU A 137 4.99 25.95 -17.54
CA LEU A 137 4.07 25.88 -18.67
C LEU A 137 2.71 25.34 -18.24
N GLN A 138 1.67 25.83 -18.90
CA GLN A 138 0.31 25.34 -18.75
C GLN A 138 0.15 24.01 -19.49
N GLU A 139 -0.41 23.01 -18.83
CA GLU A 139 -0.56 21.66 -19.40
C GLU A 139 -1.84 20.98 -18.92
N ASN A 140 -2.38 20.07 -19.75
CA ASN A 140 -3.45 19.18 -19.33
C ASN A 140 -2.86 17.97 -18.63
N VAL A 141 -3.16 17.81 -17.34
CA VAL A 141 -2.58 16.75 -16.51
C VAL A 141 -3.67 15.89 -15.89
N GLY A 142 -3.58 14.58 -16.12
CA GLY A 142 -4.47 13.57 -15.55
C GLY A 142 -3.69 12.43 -14.91
N LEU A 143 -4.37 11.69 -14.03
CA LEU A 143 -3.81 10.52 -13.35
C LEU A 143 -4.77 9.33 -13.47
N LYS A 144 -4.26 8.14 -13.76
CA LYS A 144 -5.05 6.90 -13.79
C LYS A 144 -4.31 5.84 -12.99
N ILE A 145 -5.01 5.16 -12.10
CA ILE A 145 -4.45 4.07 -11.27
C ILE A 145 -5.09 2.77 -11.74
N LEU A 146 -4.27 1.77 -12.06
CA LEU A 146 -4.68 0.40 -12.33
C LEU A 146 -4.27 -0.45 -11.13
N LEU A 147 -5.25 -1.02 -10.44
CA LEU A 147 -5.06 -1.95 -9.32
C LEU A 147 -5.35 -3.37 -9.81
N ASP A 148 -4.31 -4.19 -9.89
CA ASP A 148 -4.46 -5.60 -10.24
C ASP A 148 -4.86 -6.43 -9.02
N THR A 149 -6.05 -7.04 -9.07
CA THR A 149 -6.67 -7.66 -7.90
C THR A 149 -6.62 -9.17 -7.99
N TYR A 150 -6.04 -9.80 -6.95
CA TYR A 150 -5.88 -11.25 -6.87
C TYR A 150 -6.74 -11.87 -5.75
N LEU A 151 -7.92 -11.30 -5.51
CA LEU A 151 -8.72 -11.71 -4.35
C LEU A 151 -9.99 -12.47 -4.75
N GLY A 152 -10.62 -12.14 -5.87
CA GLY A 152 -11.89 -12.77 -6.28
C GLY A 152 -11.82 -13.79 -7.43
N GLU A 153 -10.66 -14.19 -7.93
CA GLU A 153 -10.56 -15.05 -9.13
C GLU A 153 -11.23 -16.43 -9.00
N LYS A 154 -11.34 -16.96 -7.76
CA LYS A 154 -12.05 -18.22 -7.45
C LYS A 154 -13.44 -18.00 -6.83
N ALA A 155 -13.89 -16.76 -6.73
CA ALA A 155 -15.13 -16.35 -6.08
C ALA A 155 -15.74 -15.14 -6.82
N THR A 156 -16.52 -14.31 -6.12
CA THR A 156 -17.01 -13.03 -6.68
C THR A 156 -15.84 -12.03 -6.77
N PRO A 157 -15.54 -11.48 -7.96
CA PRO A 157 -14.42 -10.56 -8.19
C PRO A 157 -14.47 -9.30 -7.33
N PHE A 158 -15.65 -8.66 -7.31
CA PHE A 158 -15.89 -7.42 -6.60
C PHE A 158 -17.28 -7.39 -5.96
N LEU A 159 -17.38 -6.64 -4.87
CA LEU A 159 -18.60 -6.33 -4.14
C LEU A 159 -18.72 -4.82 -4.00
N ALA A 160 -19.84 -4.27 -4.47
CA ALA A 160 -20.26 -2.90 -4.22
C ALA A 160 -21.01 -2.80 -2.86
N PRO A 161 -21.30 -1.58 -2.36
CA PRO A 161 -21.96 -1.39 -1.08
C PRO A 161 -23.27 -2.17 -0.98
N GLY A 162 -23.52 -2.75 0.19
CA GLY A 162 -24.65 -3.66 0.38
C GLY A 162 -24.43 -5.06 -0.23
N TYR A 163 -23.16 -5.47 -0.40
CA TYR A 163 -22.75 -6.78 -0.91
C TYR A 163 -23.32 -7.11 -2.30
N GLN A 164 -23.48 -6.09 -3.14
CA GLN A 164 -23.94 -6.28 -4.51
C GLN A 164 -22.79 -6.80 -5.36
N PRO A 165 -22.91 -8.00 -5.97
CA PRO A 165 -21.84 -8.56 -6.78
C PRO A 165 -21.62 -7.73 -8.04
N VAL A 166 -20.36 -7.56 -8.41
CA VAL A 166 -19.94 -7.03 -9.71
C VAL A 166 -19.13 -8.13 -10.39
N ASP A 167 -19.77 -8.84 -11.31
CA ASP A 167 -19.29 -10.06 -11.98
C ASP A 167 -18.94 -9.84 -13.45
N SER A 168 -19.14 -8.62 -13.95
CA SER A 168 -18.95 -8.23 -15.33
C SER A 168 -18.37 -6.82 -15.42
N GLU A 169 -17.84 -6.50 -16.60
CA GLU A 169 -17.27 -5.21 -16.87
C GLU A 169 -18.26 -4.08 -16.60
N THR A 170 -17.85 -3.20 -15.70
CA THR A 170 -18.72 -2.15 -15.18
C THR A 170 -17.96 -0.82 -15.19
N VAL A 171 -18.65 0.23 -15.62
CA VAL A 171 -18.13 1.61 -15.60
C VAL A 171 -19.04 2.44 -14.73
N TRP A 172 -18.43 3.14 -13.78
CA TRP A 172 -19.12 4.13 -12.96
C TRP A 172 -18.56 5.53 -13.26
N THR A 173 -19.42 6.45 -13.69
CA THR A 173 -19.14 7.91 -13.72
C THR A 173 -19.60 8.59 -12.43
N THR A 174 -20.37 7.87 -11.61
CA THR A 174 -20.71 8.21 -10.24
C THR A 174 -20.43 6.94 -9.43
N PRO A 175 -19.19 6.76 -8.95
CA PRO A 175 -18.80 5.53 -8.29
C PRO A 175 -19.57 5.33 -6.99
N PRO A 176 -19.78 4.07 -6.56
CA PRO A 176 -20.25 3.79 -5.21
C PRO A 176 -19.23 4.29 -4.17
N ASP A 177 -19.59 4.32 -2.89
CA ASP A 177 -18.66 4.83 -1.86
C ASP A 177 -17.36 4.02 -1.75
N TYR A 178 -17.44 2.71 -1.97
CA TYR A 178 -16.31 1.81 -1.95
C TYR A 178 -16.57 0.59 -2.83
N ILE A 179 -15.49 -0.11 -3.18
CA ILE A 179 -15.51 -1.45 -3.77
C ILE A 179 -14.66 -2.38 -2.90
N VAL A 180 -15.10 -3.63 -2.74
CA VAL A 180 -14.34 -4.67 -2.06
C VAL A 180 -14.01 -5.78 -3.05
N SER A 181 -12.74 -6.19 -3.15
CA SER A 181 -12.34 -7.46 -3.73
C SER A 181 -12.09 -8.46 -2.59
N PRO A 182 -13.03 -9.39 -2.31
CA PRO A 182 -12.92 -10.30 -1.18
C PRO A 182 -11.87 -11.39 -1.46
N SER A 183 -11.11 -11.84 -0.46
CA SER A 183 -10.20 -12.97 -0.66
C SER A 183 -10.95 -14.29 -0.79
N SER A 184 -10.65 -15.05 -1.83
CA SER A 184 -11.16 -16.41 -2.04
C SER A 184 -10.61 -17.44 -1.06
N THR A 185 -9.50 -17.14 -0.37
CA THR A 185 -8.81 -18.07 0.54
C THR A 185 -8.94 -17.69 2.02
N ASN A 186 -9.28 -16.44 2.34
CA ASN A 186 -9.43 -15.98 3.72
C ASN A 186 -10.58 -14.98 3.84
N SER A 187 -11.72 -15.42 4.39
CA SER A 187 -12.93 -14.59 4.52
C SER A 187 -12.78 -13.37 5.43
N GLN A 188 -11.70 -13.28 6.21
CA GLN A 188 -11.40 -12.11 7.05
C GLN A 188 -10.51 -11.07 6.34
N ILE A 189 -10.08 -11.36 5.11
CA ILE A 189 -9.20 -10.50 4.33
C ILE A 189 -9.87 -10.20 2.98
N GLY A 190 -9.79 -8.95 2.57
CA GLY A 190 -10.23 -8.45 1.27
C GLY A 190 -9.56 -7.11 1.01
N LEU A 191 -9.43 -6.68 -0.24
CA LEU A 191 -9.03 -5.32 -0.56
C LEU A 191 -10.29 -4.46 -0.57
N MET A 192 -10.37 -3.48 0.31
CA MET A 192 -11.35 -2.39 0.21
C MET A 192 -10.69 -1.17 -0.39
N VAL A 193 -11.32 -0.57 -1.40
CA VAL A 193 -10.91 0.69 -2.02
C VAL A 193 -12.04 1.71 -1.85
N MET A 194 -11.76 2.82 -1.17
CA MET A 194 -12.70 3.94 -1.05
C MET A 194 -12.70 4.76 -2.34
N LEU A 195 -13.87 4.92 -2.95
CA LEU A 195 -14.06 5.67 -4.19
C LEU A 195 -14.80 7.00 -3.96
N SER A 196 -15.32 7.23 -2.76
CA SER A 196 -15.81 8.52 -2.29
C SER A 196 -15.07 8.92 -1.00
N SER A 197 -15.58 9.92 -0.28
CA SER A 197 -14.99 10.42 0.96
C SER A 197 -14.61 9.28 1.92
N PRO A 198 -13.37 9.24 2.44
CA PRO A 198 -12.38 10.32 2.47
C PRO A 198 -11.42 10.37 1.27
N SER A 199 -11.54 9.47 0.30
CA SER A 199 -10.77 9.56 -0.95
C SER A 199 -11.25 10.74 -1.79
N THR A 200 -10.35 11.27 -2.63
CA THR A 200 -10.73 12.10 -3.77
C THR A 200 -11.51 11.23 -4.74
N PRO A 201 -12.79 11.56 -5.04
CA PRO A 201 -13.59 10.76 -5.95
C PRO A 201 -12.96 10.76 -7.35
N PRO A 202 -12.78 9.58 -7.99
CA PRO A 202 -12.37 9.52 -9.38
C PRO A 202 -13.51 10.00 -10.27
N ASP A 203 -13.17 10.64 -11.40
CA ASP A 203 -14.13 11.04 -12.43
C ASP A 203 -14.77 9.82 -13.11
N ARG A 204 -14.04 8.70 -13.14
CA ARG A 204 -14.50 7.43 -13.70
C ARG A 204 -13.82 6.27 -12.98
N THR A 205 -14.59 5.25 -12.63
CA THR A 205 -14.09 3.96 -12.13
C THR A 205 -14.49 2.86 -13.09
N VAL A 206 -13.59 1.91 -13.34
CA VAL A 206 -13.84 0.77 -14.21
C VAL A 206 -13.41 -0.51 -13.52
N ALA A 207 -14.31 -1.48 -13.41
CA ALA A 207 -13.97 -2.86 -13.13
C ALA A 207 -14.00 -3.62 -14.45
N ALA A 208 -12.89 -4.27 -14.84
CA ALA A 208 -12.80 -5.04 -16.08
C ALA A 208 -11.67 -6.07 -16.02
N ASN A 209 -11.50 -6.85 -17.10
CA ASN A 209 -10.38 -7.77 -17.22
C ASN A 209 -9.03 -7.01 -17.20
N TRP A 210 -8.08 -7.45 -16.37
CA TRP A 210 -6.80 -6.77 -16.17
C TRP A 210 -6.05 -6.55 -17.48
N LYS A 211 -5.92 -7.59 -18.31
CA LYS A 211 -5.19 -7.49 -19.58
C LYS A 211 -5.80 -6.43 -20.50
N ARG A 212 -7.13 -6.34 -20.59
CA ARG A 212 -7.78 -5.31 -21.40
C ARG A 212 -7.51 -3.89 -20.89
N LEU A 213 -7.52 -3.71 -19.57
CA LEU A 213 -7.22 -2.43 -18.94
C LEU A 213 -5.76 -2.04 -19.16
N ASN A 214 -4.84 -2.98 -18.94
CA ASN A 214 -3.40 -2.82 -19.16
C ASN A 214 -3.06 -2.48 -20.62
N ASP A 215 -3.74 -3.10 -21.58
CA ASP A 215 -3.52 -2.89 -23.02
C ASP A 215 -4.18 -1.58 -23.53
N SER A 216 -4.95 -0.88 -22.68
CA SER A 216 -5.65 0.38 -23.01
C SER A 216 -5.15 1.54 -22.12
N PRO A 217 -4.01 2.17 -22.43
CA PRO A 217 -3.37 3.12 -21.52
C PRO A 217 -4.23 4.33 -21.11
N TRP A 218 -5.15 4.81 -21.95
CA TRP A 218 -5.99 5.98 -21.61
C TRP A 218 -7.35 6.05 -22.33
N ASP A 219 -7.73 5.04 -23.10
CA ASP A 219 -8.91 5.06 -23.99
C ASP A 219 -9.70 3.74 -23.87
N PHE A 220 -9.87 3.27 -22.64
CA PHE A 220 -10.61 2.04 -22.38
C PHE A 220 -12.12 2.21 -22.62
N GLU A 221 -12.68 1.26 -23.38
CA GLU A 221 -14.12 1.09 -23.59
C GLU A 221 -14.58 -0.26 -23.00
N ALA A 222 -15.50 -0.20 -22.03
CA ALA A 222 -16.08 -1.40 -21.45
C ALA A 222 -17.03 -2.08 -22.44
N GLN A 223 -17.16 -3.39 -22.32
CA GLN A 223 -18.14 -4.20 -23.04
C GLN A 223 -19.19 -4.66 -22.03
N PRO A 224 -20.34 -3.99 -21.94
CA PRO A 224 -21.36 -4.33 -20.94
C PRO A 224 -21.76 -5.81 -20.99
N GLY A 225 -21.81 -6.46 -19.84
CA GLY A 225 -22.17 -7.88 -19.71
C GLY A 225 -21.07 -8.87 -20.04
N ARG A 226 -19.88 -8.41 -20.45
CA ARG A 226 -18.70 -9.26 -20.55
C ARG A 226 -18.20 -9.58 -19.15
N ASP A 227 -17.85 -10.84 -18.87
CA ASP A 227 -17.18 -11.22 -17.63
C ASP A 227 -15.71 -10.73 -17.61
N PHE A 228 -14.98 -11.05 -16.54
CA PHE A 228 -13.56 -10.72 -16.43
C PHE A 228 -12.64 -11.73 -17.12
N SER A 229 -13.16 -12.54 -18.03
CA SER A 229 -12.37 -13.51 -18.79
C SER A 229 -11.91 -12.94 -20.14
N LEU A 230 -10.71 -13.32 -20.54
CA LEU A 230 -10.16 -13.03 -21.85
C LEU A 230 -9.46 -14.28 -22.37
N LEU A 231 -10.25 -15.30 -22.73
CA LEU A 231 -9.72 -16.55 -23.24
C LEU A 231 -9.01 -16.35 -24.59
N PRO A 232 -7.90 -17.06 -24.86
CA PRO A 232 -7.24 -18.04 -23.98
C PRO A 232 -6.22 -17.43 -23.00
N TYR A 233 -6.13 -16.11 -22.90
CA TYR A 233 -5.06 -15.39 -22.18
C TYR A 233 -5.24 -15.39 -20.67
N SER A 234 -6.46 -15.17 -20.18
CA SER A 234 -6.76 -15.21 -18.75
C SER A 234 -8.21 -15.58 -18.47
N TYR A 235 -8.45 -16.07 -17.25
CA TYR A 235 -9.75 -16.53 -16.77
C TYR A 235 -10.07 -15.81 -15.45
N ASN A 236 -11.21 -15.11 -15.41
CA ASN A 236 -11.66 -14.33 -14.25
C ASN A 236 -10.59 -13.41 -13.62
N ASP A 237 -9.80 -12.78 -14.48
CA ASP A 237 -8.62 -11.97 -14.14
C ASP A 237 -9.03 -10.49 -14.09
N SER A 238 -9.53 -10.09 -12.93
CA SER A 238 -10.20 -8.82 -12.71
C SER A 238 -9.28 -7.74 -12.16
N ALA A 239 -9.46 -6.50 -12.59
CA ALA A 239 -8.75 -5.35 -12.05
C ALA A 239 -9.67 -4.12 -11.97
N LEU A 240 -9.23 -3.13 -11.18
CA LEU A 240 -9.94 -1.89 -10.94
C LEU A 240 -9.10 -0.71 -11.45
N GLU A 241 -9.69 0.12 -12.32
CA GLU A 241 -9.10 1.39 -12.73
C GLU A 241 -9.82 2.60 -12.12
N LEU A 242 -9.02 3.55 -11.63
CA LEU A 242 -9.48 4.83 -11.09
C LEU A 242 -8.95 5.96 -11.96
N TRP A 243 -9.84 6.77 -12.51
CA TRP A 243 -9.49 7.83 -13.45
C TRP A 243 -9.72 9.20 -12.83
N TYR A 244 -8.66 10.01 -12.84
CA TYR A 244 -8.69 11.43 -12.53
C TYR A 244 -8.37 12.18 -13.83
N ASN A 245 -9.43 12.62 -14.51
CA ASN A 245 -9.38 13.13 -15.87
C ASN A 245 -8.39 14.30 -16.01
N PRO A 246 -7.80 14.48 -17.20
CA PRO A 246 -6.91 15.60 -17.46
C PRO A 246 -7.60 16.93 -17.16
N GLN A 247 -6.97 17.74 -16.32
CA GLN A 247 -7.39 19.09 -16.03
C GLN A 247 -6.31 20.06 -16.48
N LEU A 248 -6.73 21.21 -16.98
CA LEU A 248 -5.83 22.26 -17.41
C LEU A 248 -5.21 22.93 -16.19
N MET A 249 -3.93 22.67 -15.96
CA MET A 249 -3.17 23.19 -14.83
C MET A 249 -2.32 24.38 -15.31
N THR A 250 -2.50 25.54 -14.69
CA THR A 250 -1.67 26.73 -14.96
C THR A 250 -0.27 26.56 -14.38
N PRO A 251 0.73 27.38 -14.77
CA PRO A 251 2.07 27.29 -14.21
C PRO A 251 2.09 27.31 -12.68
N ASN A 252 2.91 26.44 -12.08
CA ASN A 252 3.03 26.23 -10.62
C ASN A 252 1.72 25.83 -9.90
N HIS A 253 0.69 25.41 -10.63
CA HIS A 253 -0.53 24.90 -10.04
C HIS A 253 -0.28 23.54 -9.37
N THR A 254 -0.98 23.31 -8.25
CA THR A 254 -0.93 22.04 -7.51
C THR A 254 -2.30 21.39 -7.55
N ARG A 255 -2.35 20.10 -7.89
CA ARG A 255 -3.53 19.24 -7.77
C ARG A 255 -3.23 18.11 -6.79
N GLU A 256 -4.14 17.87 -5.87
CA GLU A 256 -4.01 16.82 -4.86
C GLU A 256 -5.09 15.75 -5.05
N ILE A 257 -4.68 14.48 -4.93
CA ILE A 257 -5.53 13.30 -5.04
C ILE A 257 -5.18 12.38 -3.88
N SER A 258 -6.17 11.92 -3.14
CA SER A 258 -5.99 10.96 -2.03
C SER A 258 -6.79 9.70 -2.28
N LEU A 259 -6.18 8.54 -2.08
CA LEU A 259 -6.83 7.24 -2.17
C LEU A 259 -6.67 6.47 -0.86
N PHE A 260 -7.78 6.05 -0.26
CA PHE A 260 -7.79 5.18 0.92
C PHE A 260 -8.08 3.75 0.50
N MET A 261 -7.23 2.82 0.91
CA MET A 261 -7.42 1.40 0.67
C MET A 261 -6.78 0.54 1.76
N GLY A 262 -7.24 -0.68 1.92
CA GLY A 262 -6.70 -1.58 2.94
C GLY A 262 -7.51 -2.85 3.08
N ALA A 263 -7.39 -3.49 4.23
CA ALA A 263 -8.17 -4.67 4.55
C ALA A 263 -9.66 -4.32 4.62
N ALA A 264 -10.50 -5.10 3.95
CA ALA A 264 -11.93 -5.11 4.17
C ALA A 264 -12.18 -5.65 5.59
N SER A 265 -12.43 -4.74 6.53
CA SER A 265 -12.79 -5.06 7.91
C SER A 265 -14.25 -4.65 8.18
N ALA A 266 -14.75 -4.90 9.39
CA ALA A 266 -16.12 -4.52 9.77
C ALA A 266 -16.37 -3.00 9.77
N GLY A 267 -15.36 -2.17 9.49
CA GLY A 267 -15.47 -0.72 9.36
C GLY A 267 -15.06 -0.21 7.98
N THR A 268 -15.45 1.02 7.66
CA THR A 268 -14.95 1.75 6.50
C THR A 268 -13.85 2.73 6.94
N PHE A 269 -13.13 3.30 5.98
CA PHE A 269 -12.14 4.35 6.25
C PHE A 269 -12.77 5.75 6.42
N VAL A 270 -14.10 5.88 6.44
CA VAL A 270 -14.77 7.15 6.74
C VAL A 270 -14.37 7.59 8.15
N ASN A 271 -13.75 8.76 8.31
CA ASN A 271 -13.13 9.23 9.56
C ASN A 271 -11.95 8.38 10.06
N ALA A 272 -11.20 7.74 9.16
CA ALA A 272 -9.99 7.01 9.52
C ALA A 272 -8.97 7.91 10.23
N LYS A 273 -8.29 7.36 11.24
CA LYS A 273 -7.22 8.05 11.97
C LYS A 273 -5.91 7.89 11.20
N ILE A 274 -5.23 9.00 10.93
CA ILE A 274 -3.96 9.04 10.20
C ILE A 274 -2.81 8.90 11.21
N GLY A 275 -1.82 8.04 10.92
CA GLY A 275 -0.64 7.85 11.77
C GLY A 275 -0.93 7.20 13.13
N SER A 276 -2.19 6.86 13.41
CA SER A 276 -2.64 6.29 14.69
C SER A 276 -2.69 4.77 14.59
N GLY A 277 -1.52 4.15 14.40
CA GLY A 277 -1.34 2.70 14.50
C GLY A 277 -0.19 2.44 15.44
N ALA A 278 -0.48 1.97 16.66
CA ALA A 278 0.58 1.57 17.56
C ALA A 278 1.45 0.49 16.88
N PRO A 279 2.80 0.56 16.96
CA PRO A 279 3.67 -0.50 16.46
C PRO A 279 3.22 -1.85 17.03
N VAL A 280 3.43 -2.94 16.29
CA VAL A 280 3.01 -4.31 16.68
C VAL A 280 3.43 -4.66 18.12
N GLY A 281 4.57 -4.12 18.59
CA GLY A 281 5.05 -4.28 19.97
C GLY A 281 4.11 -3.75 21.08
N VAL A 282 3.18 -2.85 20.79
CA VAL A 282 2.24 -2.25 21.77
C VAL A 282 1.00 -3.13 22.01
N ILE A 283 0.68 -4.07 21.10
CA ILE A 283 -0.57 -4.85 21.15
C ILE A 283 -0.42 -6.14 21.98
N LEU A 284 0.82 -6.64 22.15
CA LEU A 284 1.11 -7.86 22.89
C LEU A 284 0.74 -7.80 24.38
N ASP A 285 0.43 -6.61 24.92
CA ASP A 285 0.13 -6.42 26.34
C ASP A 285 -1.39 -6.45 26.68
N LYS A 286 -2.28 -6.58 25.68
CA LYS A 286 -3.74 -6.61 25.92
C LYS A 286 -4.37 -8.01 25.89
N THR A 287 -3.60 -9.07 25.64
CA THR A 287 -4.15 -10.44 25.53
C THR A 287 -3.39 -11.50 26.34
N VAL A 288 -2.53 -11.11 27.28
CA VAL A 288 -1.84 -12.09 28.15
C VAL A 288 -2.47 -12.10 29.53
N SER A 289 -3.61 -12.78 29.63
CA SER A 289 -3.93 -13.52 30.85
C SER A 289 -3.25 -14.87 30.74
N ASP A 290 -1.97 -14.92 31.11
CA ASP A 290 -1.29 -16.06 31.76
C ASP A 290 0.24 -15.91 31.63
N VAL A 291 0.89 -15.84 32.80
CA VAL A 291 2.33 -15.93 33.13
C VAL A 291 3.32 -15.22 32.15
N PRO A 292 4.01 -14.14 32.59
CA PRO A 292 4.92 -13.40 31.71
C PRO A 292 6.19 -14.19 31.39
N ASP A 293 6.39 -14.48 30.11
CA ASP A 293 7.72 -14.77 29.55
C ASP A 293 8.52 -13.46 29.53
N LEU A 294 9.24 -13.22 30.64
CA LEU A 294 10.04 -12.01 30.90
C LEU A 294 11.03 -11.69 29.76
N SER A 295 11.44 -12.69 28.99
CA SER A 295 12.39 -12.53 27.88
C SER A 295 11.78 -11.89 26.63
N LYS A 296 10.48 -12.13 26.39
CA LYS A 296 9.73 -11.55 25.25
C LYS A 296 9.28 -10.12 25.56
N SER A 297 8.85 -9.86 26.80
CA SER A 297 8.50 -8.51 27.27
C SER A 297 9.71 -7.57 27.23
N ALA A 298 10.88 -8.01 27.70
CA ALA A 298 12.08 -7.17 27.68
C ALA A 298 12.55 -6.80 26.25
N LYS A 299 12.38 -7.69 25.27
CA LYS A 299 12.70 -7.38 23.87
C LYS A 299 11.73 -6.38 23.25
N ALA A 300 10.44 -6.49 23.58
CA ALA A 300 9.42 -5.53 23.16
C ALA A 300 9.69 -4.15 23.76
N ASP A 301 10.07 -4.08 25.03
CA ASP A 301 10.39 -2.82 25.72
C ASP A 301 11.64 -2.15 25.14
N LEU A 302 12.66 -2.93 24.76
CA LEU A 302 13.84 -2.40 24.08
C LEU A 302 13.51 -1.82 22.70
N GLN A 303 12.58 -2.42 21.97
CA GLN A 303 12.14 -1.92 20.67
C GLN A 303 11.29 -0.64 20.81
N ILE A 304 10.46 -0.55 21.85
CA ILE A 304 9.72 0.67 22.21
C ILE A 304 10.69 1.81 22.58
N LEU A 305 11.75 1.50 23.32
CA LEU A 305 12.78 2.46 23.68
C LEU A 305 13.54 2.96 22.43
N ASP A 306 13.88 2.08 21.49
CA ASP A 306 14.55 2.44 20.25
C ASP A 306 13.65 3.31 19.35
N ASP A 307 12.36 2.98 19.24
CA ASP A 307 11.36 3.79 18.54
C ASP A 307 11.22 5.19 19.16
N LEU A 308 11.19 5.30 20.49
CA LEU A 308 11.13 6.58 21.22
C LEU A 308 12.40 7.40 21.01
N LEU A 309 13.57 6.77 21.07
CA LEU A 309 14.86 7.43 20.82
C LEU A 309 14.96 7.96 19.39
N ASN A 310 14.48 7.19 18.41
CA ASN A 310 14.43 7.62 17.02
C ASN A 310 13.44 8.78 16.82
N GLN A 311 12.28 8.74 17.47
CA GLN A 311 11.29 9.83 17.44
C GLN A 311 11.85 11.13 18.04
N ILE A 312 12.56 11.05 19.18
CA ILE A 312 13.23 12.19 19.80
C ILE A 312 14.34 12.72 18.88
N ALA A 313 15.17 11.84 18.31
CA ALA A 313 16.28 12.22 17.44
C ALA A 313 15.80 12.92 16.16
N ASP A 314 14.66 12.51 15.60
CA ASP A 314 14.09 13.13 14.40
C ASP A 314 13.41 14.46 14.70
N LYS A 315 12.74 14.59 15.85
CA LYS A 315 12.15 15.88 16.29
C LYS A 315 13.23 16.89 16.68
N GLN A 316 14.37 16.46 17.23
CA GLN A 316 15.53 17.33 17.49
C GLN A 316 16.12 17.93 16.21
N LYS A 317 16.07 17.22 15.08
CA LYS A 317 16.52 17.74 13.78
C LYS A 317 15.55 18.78 13.18
N LYS A 318 14.29 18.83 13.65
CA LYS A 318 13.23 19.72 13.15
C LYS A 318 12.36 20.27 14.30
N PRO A 319 12.88 21.19 15.13
CA PRO A 319 12.21 21.65 16.34
C PRO A 319 10.87 22.35 16.11
N GLU A 320 10.62 22.89 14.92
CA GLU A 320 9.34 23.53 14.54
C GLU A 320 8.18 22.52 14.37
N SER A 321 8.46 21.23 14.41
CA SER A 321 7.46 20.15 14.26
C SER A 321 7.03 19.50 15.57
N LEU A 322 7.52 19.98 16.72
CA LEU A 322 7.17 19.45 18.03
C LEU A 322 5.86 20.08 18.52
N THR A 323 4.80 19.29 18.57
CA THR A 323 3.51 19.73 19.11
C THR A 323 3.37 19.33 20.59
N PRO A 324 2.54 20.03 21.39
CA PRO A 324 2.24 19.61 22.76
C PRO A 324 1.65 18.18 22.84
N ALA A 325 0.97 17.74 21.78
CA ALA A 325 0.46 16.37 21.67
C ALA A 325 1.59 15.33 21.48
N ASP A 326 2.65 15.69 20.73
CA ASP A 326 3.84 14.83 20.59
C ASP A 326 4.57 14.71 21.94
N GLU A 327 4.72 15.81 22.67
CA GLU A 327 5.34 15.82 24.01
C GLU A 327 4.55 14.95 25.00
N GLN A 328 3.22 15.07 25.00
CA GLN A 328 2.36 14.26 25.84
C GLN A 328 2.48 12.77 25.50
N ALA A 329 2.46 12.40 24.21
CA ALA A 329 2.59 11.00 23.78
C ALA A 329 3.97 10.40 24.14
N MET A 330 5.04 11.18 24.03
CA MET A 330 6.38 10.76 24.45
C MET A 330 6.46 10.58 25.97
N GLN A 331 5.87 11.50 26.75
CA GLN A 331 5.84 11.42 28.20
C GLN A 331 5.04 10.21 28.69
N GLU A 332 3.87 9.95 28.10
CA GLU A 332 3.06 8.76 28.42
C GLU A 332 3.81 7.45 28.12
N THR A 333 4.59 7.43 27.03
CA THR A 333 5.44 6.29 26.67
C THR A 333 6.56 6.08 27.68
N LEU A 334 7.19 7.17 28.13
CA LEU A 334 8.29 7.14 29.10
C LEU A 334 7.82 6.70 30.49
N ASP A 335 6.69 7.25 30.96
CA ASP A 335 6.06 6.87 32.23
C ASP A 335 5.66 5.38 32.24
N ARG A 336 5.23 4.85 31.10
CA ARG A 336 4.92 3.42 30.95
C ARG A 336 6.17 2.56 31.07
N LEU A 337 7.25 2.91 30.37
CA LEU A 337 8.53 2.20 30.42
C LEU A 337 9.11 2.23 31.84
N GLU A 338 8.96 3.33 32.57
CA GLU A 338 9.36 3.42 33.97
C GLU A 338 8.54 2.49 34.88
N LYS A 339 7.21 2.45 34.71
CA LYS A 339 6.35 1.51 35.47
C LYS A 339 6.73 0.06 35.20
N GLN A 340 6.95 -0.31 33.94
CA GLN A 340 7.39 -1.66 33.56
C GLN A 340 8.76 -1.98 34.15
N LYS A 341 9.73 -1.06 34.08
CA LYS A 341 11.05 -1.21 34.72
C LYS A 341 10.94 -1.46 36.23
N GLN A 342 10.00 -0.83 36.93
CA GLN A 342 9.77 -1.08 38.36
C GLN A 342 9.19 -2.47 38.61
N ILE A 343 8.25 -2.92 37.77
CA ILE A 343 7.70 -4.28 37.82
C ILE A 343 8.79 -5.32 37.57
N PHE A 344 9.67 -5.11 36.59
CA PHE A 344 10.83 -5.98 36.36
C PHE A 344 11.77 -6.03 37.56
N LYS A 345 12.04 -4.89 38.20
CA LYS A 345 12.88 -4.82 39.40
C LYS A 345 12.27 -5.52 40.61
N SER A 346 10.94 -5.52 40.74
CA SER A 346 10.24 -6.19 41.85
C SER A 346 10.03 -7.69 41.64
N THR A 347 10.22 -8.19 40.41
CA THR A 347 9.95 -9.58 40.01
C THR A 347 11.22 -10.35 39.64
N ALA A 348 12.38 -9.68 39.60
CA ALA A 348 13.69 -10.32 39.49
C ALA A 348 14.11 -10.89 40.87
N PRO A 349 14.54 -12.16 40.97
CA PRO A 349 15.01 -12.77 42.21
C PRO A 349 16.31 -12.14 42.75
#